data_AF-A0A521E3J4-F1
#
_entry.id   AF-A0A521E3J4-F1
#
_cell.length_a   1.000
_cell.length_b   1.000
_cell.length_c   1.000
_cell.angle_alpha   90.00
_cell.angle_beta   90.00
_cell.angle_gamma   90.00
#
_symmetry.space_group_name_H-M   'P 1'
#
loop_
_entity.id
_entity.type
_entity.pdbx_description
1 polymer ?
#
loop_
_entity_poly.entity_id
_entity_poly.type
_entity_poly.pdbx_seq_one_letter_code
_entity_poly.pdbx_strand_id
1 'polypeptide(L)'
;MQNSLKEEMEPRLKEQPEKQPKASSRGFFDLLFKTEVVSEEKATQMLPFFLFLGVIAMIYITNRHFAERNVRAINKANKELKELRWEYMTNKAQLMFLSKQTEVAARVAQYGLKESVQPPKKIVIKKDEN
;
A
#
# COMPACT_ATOMS: atom_id res chain seq x y z
N MET A 1 20.06 51.36 -16.67
CA MET A 1 19.08 50.67 -15.80
C MET A 1 18.49 49.46 -16.53
N GLN A 2 19.24 48.37 -16.64
CA GLN A 2 18.73 47.09 -17.18
C GLN A 2 19.43 45.86 -16.56
N ASN A 3 20.06 46.05 -15.39
CA ASN A 3 20.53 44.96 -14.54
C ASN A 3 19.48 44.72 -13.44
N SER A 4 18.79 43.57 -13.47
CA SER A 4 18.19 42.91 -12.29
C SER A 4 17.38 41.64 -12.56
N LEU A 5 17.08 41.22 -13.80
CA LEU A 5 16.15 40.08 -14.03
C LEU A 5 16.73 38.92 -14.85
N LYS A 6 18.00 38.55 -14.62
CA LYS A 6 18.61 37.33 -15.20
C LYS A 6 19.50 36.57 -14.21
N GLU A 7 19.21 36.68 -12.92
CA GLU A 7 20.10 36.17 -11.85
C GLU A 7 19.63 34.87 -11.19
N GLU A 8 18.57 34.19 -11.67
CA GLU A 8 17.90 33.24 -10.76
C GLU A 8 17.68 31.78 -11.21
N MET A 9 18.25 31.27 -12.31
CA MET A 9 17.82 29.93 -12.76
C MET A 9 18.79 28.78 -12.89
N GLU A 10 20.10 28.87 -12.65
CA GLU A 10 20.87 27.64 -12.40
C GLU A 10 22.09 27.83 -11.49
N PRO A 11 22.18 27.02 -10.42
CA PRO A 11 23.43 26.33 -10.18
C PRO A 11 23.25 24.83 -9.89
N ARG A 12 23.81 24.03 -10.81
CA ARG A 12 24.64 22.83 -10.58
C ARG A 12 24.34 21.98 -9.33
N LEU A 13 23.56 20.92 -9.52
CA LEU A 13 23.65 19.71 -8.69
C LEU A 13 25.08 19.15 -8.78
N LYS A 14 25.88 19.35 -7.73
CA LYS A 14 27.04 18.50 -7.43
C LYS A 14 26.58 17.46 -6.41
N GLU A 15 26.52 16.20 -6.84
CA GLU A 15 26.36 15.05 -5.95
C GLU A 15 27.58 14.96 -5.02
N GLN A 16 27.34 15.02 -3.70
CA GLN A 16 28.32 14.67 -2.67
C GLN A 16 28.05 13.23 -2.19
N PRO A 17 29.09 12.42 -1.91
CA PRO A 17 28.94 11.03 -1.52
C PRO A 17 28.37 10.90 -0.10
N GLU A 18 27.38 10.02 0.02
CA GLU A 18 26.63 9.67 1.22
C GLU A 18 27.55 9.15 2.34
N LYS A 19 27.67 9.89 3.45
CA LYS A 19 28.30 9.42 4.69
C LYS A 19 27.23 9.08 5.72
N GLN A 20 27.11 7.80 6.05
CA GLN A 20 26.27 7.29 7.13
C GLN A 20 26.67 7.93 8.48
N PRO A 21 25.75 8.47 9.29
CA PRO A 21 26.06 8.80 10.67
C PRO A 21 25.84 7.57 11.54
N LYS A 22 26.93 6.88 11.90
CA LYS A 22 26.91 5.93 13.01
C LYS A 22 26.83 6.70 14.33
N ALA A 23 25.74 6.46 15.06
CA ALA A 23 25.58 6.63 16.51
C ALA A 23 25.93 8.01 17.10
N SER A 24 24.97 8.94 17.03
CA SER A 24 24.98 10.22 17.74
C SER A 24 24.70 10.13 19.25
N SER A 25 24.62 8.93 19.84
CA SER A 25 24.24 8.81 21.25
C SER A 25 25.30 9.39 22.21
N ARG A 26 26.59 9.41 21.83
CA ARG A 26 27.69 9.89 22.70
C ARG A 26 27.58 11.37 23.10
N GLY A 27 27.10 12.25 22.22
CA GLY A 27 27.01 13.70 22.51
C GLY A 27 25.82 14.08 23.39
N PHE A 28 24.72 13.33 23.30
CA PHE A 28 23.53 13.58 24.13
C PHE A 28 23.70 13.04 25.55
N PHE A 29 24.36 11.89 25.70
CA PHE A 29 24.68 11.37 27.02
C PHE A 29 25.63 12.30 27.78
N ASP A 30 26.71 12.78 27.14
CA ASP A 30 27.67 13.68 27.79
C ASP A 30 27.01 15.00 28.24
N LEU A 31 26.08 15.56 27.45
CA LEU A 31 25.34 16.76 27.83
C LEU A 31 24.38 16.53 29.01
N LEU A 32 23.71 15.37 29.07
CA LEU A 32 22.76 15.02 30.13
C LEU A 32 23.46 14.61 31.44
N PHE A 33 24.64 13.99 31.38
CA PHE A 33 25.42 13.61 32.55
C PHE A 33 26.28 14.74 33.12
N LYS A 34 26.56 15.79 32.32
CA LYS A 34 27.39 16.94 32.73
C LYS A 34 26.62 18.10 33.35
N THR A 35 25.28 18.14 33.22
CA THR A 35 24.46 19.04 34.04
C THR A 35 24.73 18.76 35.52
N GLU A 36 25.05 19.82 36.26
CA GLU A 36 25.56 19.94 37.64
C GLU A 36 24.66 19.33 38.75
N VAL A 37 23.83 18.35 38.41
CA VAL A 37 22.73 17.79 39.22
C VAL A 37 23.02 16.40 39.79
N VAL A 38 24.18 15.80 39.47
CA VAL A 38 24.63 14.51 40.01
C VAL A 38 25.55 14.74 41.22
N SER A 39 25.06 15.42 42.26
CA SER A 39 25.63 15.32 43.60
C SER A 39 25.15 14.00 44.23
N GLU A 40 25.97 13.32 45.05
CA GLU A 40 25.67 11.98 45.59
C GLU A 40 24.27 11.85 46.19
N GLU A 41 23.78 12.91 46.84
CA GLU A 41 22.45 12.92 47.50
C GLU A 41 21.27 13.02 46.51
N LYS A 42 21.45 13.70 45.36
CA LYS A 42 20.42 13.84 44.32
C LYS A 42 20.40 12.65 43.36
N ALA A 43 21.54 11.99 43.16
CA ALA A 43 21.63 10.79 42.33
C ALA A 43 20.72 9.67 42.86
N THR A 44 20.70 9.44 44.17
CA THR A 44 19.85 8.42 44.81
C THR A 44 18.36 8.74 44.68
N GLN A 45 17.98 10.03 44.71
CA GLN A 45 16.58 10.46 44.55
C GLN A 45 16.09 10.37 43.09
N MET A 46 16.98 10.54 42.11
CA MET A 46 16.65 10.49 40.67
C MET A 46 16.71 9.06 40.07
N LEU A 47 17.33 8.12 40.77
CA LEU A 47 17.44 6.71 40.36
C LEU A 47 16.09 6.05 39.99
N PRO A 48 15.01 6.16 40.79
CA PRO A 48 13.70 5.61 40.41
C PRO A 48 13.09 6.27 39.16
N PHE A 49 13.41 7.54 38.88
CA PHE A 49 12.92 8.24 37.69
C PHE A 49 13.56 7.73 36.39
N PHE A 50 14.87 7.44 36.40
CA PHE A 50 15.54 6.82 35.25
C PHE A 50 15.06 5.38 35.00
N LEU A 51 14.77 4.64 36.07
CA LEU A 51 14.18 3.31 35.96
C LEU A 51 12.80 3.38 35.32
N PHE A 52 11.96 4.33 35.73
CA PHE A 52 10.66 4.60 35.10
C PHE A 52 10.79 4.93 33.61
N LEU A 53 11.75 5.79 33.24
CA LEU A 53 12.01 6.11 31.84
C LEU A 53 12.50 4.89 31.05
N GLY A 54 13.32 4.03 31.67
CA GLY A 54 13.75 2.76 31.09
C GLY A 54 12.58 1.81 30.82
N VAL A 55 11.61 1.74 31.73
CA VAL A 55 10.38 0.95 31.55
C VAL A 55 9.56 1.49 30.37
N ILE A 56 9.37 2.81 30.26
CA ILE A 56 8.68 3.42 29.12
C ILE A 56 9.43 3.14 27.82
N ALA A 57 10.75 3.29 27.81
CA ALA A 57 11.57 2.99 26.64
C ALA A 57 11.44 1.53 26.21
N MET A 58 11.42 0.59 27.15
CA MET A 58 11.21 -0.84 26.90
C MET A 58 9.83 -1.11 26.30
N ILE A 59 8.78 -0.49 26.85
CA ILE A 59 7.42 -0.58 26.30
C ILE A 59 7.38 -0.02 24.87
N TYR A 60 8.05 1.11 24.62
CA TYR A 60 8.10 1.75 23.31
C TYR A 60 8.79 0.88 22.25
N ILE A 61 9.97 0.32 22.58
CA ILE A 61 10.70 -0.58 21.66
C ILE A 61 9.86 -1.83 21.37
N THR A 62 9.23 -2.39 22.39
CA THR A 62 8.33 -3.54 22.25
C THR A 62 7.18 -3.21 21.30
N ASN A 63 6.47 -2.11 21.53
CA ASN A 63 5.36 -1.66 20.70
C ASN A 63 5.79 -1.40 19.25
N ARG A 64 6.95 -0.77 19.05
CA ARG A 64 7.54 -0.58 17.72
C ARG A 64 7.73 -1.91 16.98
N HIS A 65 8.27 -2.94 17.63
CA HIS A 65 8.43 -4.26 17.02
C HIS A 65 7.08 -4.92 16.69
N PHE A 66 6.06 -4.76 17.52
CA PHE A 66 4.71 -5.24 17.23
C PHE A 66 4.11 -4.53 16.01
N ALA A 67 4.22 -3.21 15.92
CA ALA A 67 3.74 -2.44 14.77
C ALA A 67 4.42 -2.90 13.47
N GLU A 68 5.73 -3.10 13.49
CA GLU A 68 6.48 -3.56 12.31
C GLU A 68 6.05 -4.96 11.85
N ARG A 69 5.80 -5.88 12.80
CA ARG A 69 5.27 -7.22 12.50
C ARG A 69 3.87 -7.13 11.89
N ASN A 70 3.00 -6.29 12.45
CA ASN A 70 1.64 -6.12 11.96
C ASN A 70 1.61 -5.54 10.54
N VAL A 71 2.45 -4.52 10.26
CA VAL A 71 2.57 -3.95 8.91
C VAL A 71 3.02 -5.00 7.90
N ARG A 72 3.99 -5.86 8.25
CA ARG A 72 4.40 -6.98 7.38
C ARG A 72 3.28 -7.98 7.14
N ALA A 73 2.51 -8.32 8.18
CA ALA A 73 1.37 -9.22 8.04
C ALA A 73 0.28 -8.65 7.12
N ILE A 74 -0.05 -7.36 7.28
CA ILE A 74 -1.00 -6.64 6.41
C ILE A 74 -0.52 -6.67 4.96
N ASN A 75 0.76 -6.41 4.71
CA ASN A 75 1.32 -6.45 3.36
C ASN A 75 1.23 -7.84 2.72
N LYS A 76 1.49 -8.89 3.51
CA LYS A 76 1.35 -10.28 3.05
C LYS A 76 -0.11 -10.61 2.70
N ALA A 77 -1.05 -10.29 3.60
CA ALA A 77 -2.47 -10.52 3.37
C ALA A 77 -3.00 -9.75 2.15
N ASN A 78 -2.58 -8.50 1.95
CA ASN A 78 -2.93 -7.72 0.77
C ASN A 78 -2.40 -8.33 -0.53
N LYS A 79 -1.20 -8.93 -0.50
CA LYS A 79 -0.65 -9.64 -1.65
C LYS A 79 -1.49 -10.87 -2.01
N GLU A 80 -1.82 -11.69 -1.02
CA GLU A 80 -2.68 -12.88 -1.18
C GLU A 80 -4.07 -12.50 -1.73
N LEU A 81 -4.68 -11.44 -1.18
CA LEU A 81 -5.96 -10.93 -1.67
C LEU A 81 -5.88 -10.45 -3.12
N LYS A 82 -4.77 -9.80 -3.49
CA LYS A 82 -4.55 -9.35 -4.86
C LYS A 82 -4.41 -10.55 -5.80
N GLU A 83 -3.59 -11.54 -5.45
CA GLU A 83 -3.42 -12.78 -6.23
C GLU A 83 -4.76 -13.49 -6.45
N LEU A 84 -5.55 -13.68 -5.38
CA LEU A 84 -6.88 -14.30 -5.48
C LEU A 84 -7.83 -13.51 -6.38
N ARG A 85 -7.77 -12.18 -6.33
CA ARG A 85 -8.56 -11.30 -7.21
C ARG A 85 -8.15 -11.43 -8.68
N TRP A 86 -6.86 -11.58 -8.97
CA TRP A 86 -6.36 -11.82 -10.33
C TRP A 86 -6.84 -13.17 -10.87
N GLU A 87 -6.80 -14.21 -10.04
CA GLU A 87 -7.31 -15.53 -10.41
C GLU A 87 -8.82 -15.48 -10.70
N TYR A 88 -9.61 -14.86 -9.83
CA TYR A 88 -11.04 -14.67 -10.05
C TYR A 88 -11.34 -13.89 -11.35
N MET A 89 -10.61 -12.81 -11.62
CA MET A 89 -10.78 -12.05 -12.88
C MET A 89 -10.44 -12.87 -14.10
N THR A 90 -9.36 -13.65 -14.05
CA THR A 90 -8.94 -14.51 -15.17
C THR A 90 -9.99 -15.59 -15.44
N ASN A 91 -10.46 -16.29 -14.39
CA ASN A 91 -11.49 -17.33 -14.52
C ASN A 91 -12.82 -16.75 -15.01
N LYS A 92 -13.22 -15.59 -14.49
CA LYS A 92 -14.42 -14.89 -14.97
C LYS A 92 -14.31 -14.48 -16.43
N ALA A 93 -13.14 -13.97 -16.86
CA ALA A 93 -12.90 -13.61 -18.25
C ALA A 93 -12.97 -14.83 -19.17
N GLN A 94 -12.39 -15.96 -18.76
CA GLN A 94 -12.52 -17.22 -19.49
C GLN A 94 -13.97 -17.66 -19.60
N LEU A 95 -14.72 -17.65 -18.49
CA LEU A 95 -16.14 -18.00 -18.51
C LEU A 95 -16.94 -17.06 -19.44
N MET A 96 -16.67 -15.76 -19.41
CA MET A 96 -17.33 -14.79 -20.29
C MET A 96 -17.00 -15.02 -21.76
N PHE A 97 -15.75 -15.37 -22.07
CA PHE A 97 -15.33 -15.75 -23.42
C PHE A 97 -16.08 -17.00 -23.91
N LEU A 98 -16.13 -18.05 -23.07
CA LEU A 98 -16.86 -19.29 -23.36
C LEU A 98 -18.37 -19.08 -23.47
N SER A 99 -18.95 -18.17 -22.67
CA SER A 99 -20.39 -17.87 -22.67
C SER A 99 -20.79 -16.89 -23.78
N LYS A 100 -19.84 -16.39 -24.57
CA LYS A 100 -20.12 -15.46 -25.66
C LYS A 100 -20.95 -16.18 -26.73
N GLN A 101 -22.07 -15.58 -27.13
CA GLN A 101 -23.00 -16.17 -28.10
C GLN A 101 -22.32 -16.66 -29.38
N THR A 102 -21.32 -15.92 -29.89
CA THR A 102 -20.56 -16.31 -31.08
C THR A 102 -19.69 -17.56 -30.87
N GLU A 103 -19.06 -17.70 -29.70
CA GLU A 103 -18.24 -18.88 -29.33
C GLU A 103 -19.13 -20.11 -29.10
N VAL A 104 -20.25 -19.90 -28.39
CA VAL A 104 -21.25 -20.94 -28.17
C VAL A 104 -21.80 -21.41 -29.51
N ALA A 105 -22.29 -20.49 -30.36
CA ALA A 105 -22.81 -20.79 -31.71
C ALA A 105 -21.78 -21.56 -32.56
N ALA A 106 -20.51 -21.16 -32.54
CA ALA A 106 -19.44 -21.86 -33.25
C ALA A 106 -19.21 -23.30 -32.75
N ARG A 107 -19.31 -23.55 -31.43
CA ARG A 107 -19.18 -24.91 -30.86
C ARG A 107 -20.40 -25.77 -31.11
N VAL A 108 -21.62 -25.24 -30.93
CA VAL A 108 -22.85 -26.00 -31.22
C VAL A 108 -23.14 -26.17 -32.71
N ALA A 109 -22.47 -25.43 -33.60
CA ALA A 109 -22.54 -25.65 -35.04
C ALA A 109 -22.04 -27.05 -35.46
N GLN A 110 -21.07 -27.63 -34.73
CA GLN A 110 -20.62 -29.01 -34.96
C GLN A 110 -21.74 -30.03 -34.69
N TYR A 111 -22.70 -29.67 -33.83
CA TYR A 111 -23.88 -30.48 -33.52
C TYR A 111 -25.10 -30.12 -34.38
N GLY A 112 -24.93 -29.29 -35.42
CA GLY A 112 -25.97 -28.96 -36.41
C GLY A 112 -26.97 -27.87 -35.97
N LEU A 113 -26.76 -27.23 -34.83
CA LEU A 113 -27.62 -26.15 -34.32
C LEU A 113 -27.25 -24.81 -34.97
N LYS A 114 -28.25 -24.07 -35.47
CA LYS A 114 -28.07 -22.77 -36.13
C LYS A 114 -28.74 -21.65 -35.33
N GLU A 115 -28.07 -20.51 -35.24
CA GLU A 115 -28.61 -19.32 -34.59
C GLU A 115 -29.79 -18.77 -35.39
N SER A 116 -30.87 -18.40 -34.70
CA SER A 116 -32.06 -17.82 -35.33
C SER A 116 -31.81 -16.35 -35.64
N VAL A 117 -31.44 -16.05 -36.88
CA VAL A 117 -31.16 -14.68 -37.36
C VAL A 117 -32.45 -13.89 -37.66
N GLN A 118 -33.59 -14.57 -37.76
CA GLN A 118 -34.86 -13.91 -38.05
C GLN A 118 -35.52 -13.36 -36.78
N PRO A 119 -35.91 -12.07 -36.77
CA PRO A 119 -36.65 -11.52 -35.65
C PRO A 119 -38.02 -12.21 -35.50
N PRO A 120 -38.50 -12.43 -34.27
CA PRO A 120 -39.78 -13.09 -34.03
C PRO A 120 -40.93 -12.28 -34.64
N LYS A 121 -41.79 -12.94 -35.41
CA LYS A 121 -42.96 -12.30 -36.03
C LYS A 121 -44.01 -12.02 -34.96
N LYS A 122 -44.33 -10.74 -34.72
CA LYS A 122 -45.47 -10.35 -33.91
C LYS A 122 -46.76 -10.66 -34.67
N ILE A 123 -47.49 -11.68 -34.23
CA ILE A 123 -48.82 -11.99 -34.77
C ILE A 123 -49.78 -10.94 -34.19
N VAL A 124 -50.20 -9.98 -35.02
CA VAL A 124 -51.25 -9.01 -34.66
C VAL A 124 -52.56 -9.57 -35.21
N ILE A 125 -53.43 -10.04 -34.32
CA ILE A 125 -54.76 -10.53 -34.69
C ILE A 125 -55.60 -9.31 -35.05
N LYS A 126 -55.89 -9.10 -36.34
CA LYS A 126 -56.99 -8.23 -36.74
C LYS A 126 -58.28 -9.03 -36.57
N LYS A 127 -59.14 -8.58 -35.65
CA LYS A 127 -60.54 -9.00 -35.64
C LYS A 127 -61.22 -8.24 -36.76
N ASP A 128 -61.50 -8.91 -37.86
CA ASP A 128 -62.43 -8.43 -38.87
C ASP A 128 -63.83 -8.85 -38.41
N GLU A 129 -64.61 -7.89 -37.93
CA GLU A 129 -66.05 -8.04 -37.70
C GLU A 129 -66.76 -7.82 -39.03
N ASN A 130 -67.56 -8.81 -39.45
CA ASN A 130 -68.39 -8.81 -40.66
C ASN A 130 -69.40 -7.66 -40.69
#